data_AF-A0A1V4DFT4-F1
#
_entry.id   AF-A0A1V4DFT4-F1
#
_cell.length_a   1.000
_cell.length_b   1.000
_cell.length_c   1.000
_cell.angle_alpha   90.00
_cell.angle_beta   90.00
_cell.angle_gamma   90.00
#
_symmetry.space_group_name_H-M   'P 1'
#
loop_
_entity.id
_entity.type
_entity.pdbx_description
1 polymer ?
#
loop_
_entity_poly.entity_id
_entity_poly.type
_entity_poly.pdbx_seq_one_letter_code
_entity_poly.pdbx_strand_id
1 'polypeptide(L)'
;MNNEFSDRVLNNIMKNTEEWLNEFQKSAYYEKLTKAQRKDAEFIIEMFSEWNYSYELRRPREWTQSSLSYVLLDPFTRKIAVGSSFFKHVEPVLTQYFLFLDEIGKIKNSNALITALKEVAPIMIEEEQEGSNWGIGKKLMASGEALGVNMEDEEELHKFIDLMNQMNGHF
;
A
#
# COMPACT_ATOMS: atom_id res chain seq x y z
N MET A 1 -18.08 19.40 10.42
CA MET A 1 -18.73 18.32 9.65
C MET A 1 -17.81 17.12 9.80
N ASN A 2 -18.29 16.02 10.37
CA ASN A 2 -17.56 14.76 10.31
C ASN A 2 -17.62 14.31 8.85
N ASN A 3 -16.47 14.16 8.19
CA ASN A 3 -16.45 13.44 6.92
C ASN A 3 -16.86 11.99 7.25
N GLU A 4 -17.84 11.47 6.53
CA GLU A 4 -18.19 10.05 6.56
C GLU A 4 -17.65 9.40 5.29
N PHE A 5 -17.36 8.09 5.39
CA PHE A 5 -16.93 7.31 4.24
C PHE A 5 -18.00 7.32 3.14
N SER A 6 -17.57 7.23 1.88
CA SER A 6 -18.47 7.24 0.74
C SER A 6 -17.86 6.50 -0.44
N ASP A 7 -18.52 5.44 -0.90
CA ASP A 7 -18.11 4.67 -2.08
C ASP A 7 -17.98 5.56 -3.32
N ARG A 8 -18.90 6.53 -3.49
CA ARG A 8 -18.85 7.47 -4.60
C ARG A 8 -17.56 8.29 -4.59
N VAL A 9 -17.12 8.70 -3.40
CA VAL A 9 -15.87 9.46 -3.26
C VAL A 9 -14.68 8.55 -3.49
N LEU A 10 -14.68 7.34 -2.94
CA LEU A 10 -13.61 6.37 -3.16
C LEU A 10 -13.47 6.05 -4.66
N ASN A 11 -14.56 5.74 -5.35
CA ASN A 11 -14.56 5.47 -6.79
C ASN A 11 -14.00 6.65 -7.60
N ASN A 12 -14.31 7.88 -7.21
CA ASN A 12 -13.74 9.07 -7.85
C ASN A 12 -12.24 9.23 -7.55
N ILE A 13 -11.79 8.88 -6.35
CA ILE A 13 -10.36 8.87 -6.01
C ILE A 13 -9.65 7.84 -6.88
N MET A 14 -10.16 6.61 -6.95
CA MET A 14 -9.53 5.53 -7.72
C MET A 14 -9.48 5.84 -9.21
N LYS A 15 -10.56 6.40 -9.77
CA LYS A 15 -10.56 6.88 -11.16
C LYS A 15 -9.49 7.96 -11.41
N ASN A 16 -9.39 8.94 -10.51
CA ASN A 16 -8.35 9.98 -10.64
C ASN A 16 -6.94 9.39 -10.49
N THR A 17 -6.76 8.45 -9.57
CA THR A 17 -5.49 7.75 -9.36
C THR A 17 -5.07 6.99 -10.62
N GLU A 18 -5.99 6.28 -11.27
CA GLU A 18 -5.76 5.59 -12.55
C GLU A 18 -5.37 6.57 -13.66
N GLU A 19 -6.11 7.68 -13.81
CA GLU A 19 -5.80 8.73 -14.79
C GLU A 19 -4.39 9.30 -14.55
N TRP A 20 -4.03 9.62 -13.31
CA TRP A 20 -2.72 10.18 -12.98
C TRP A 20 -1.60 9.16 -13.04
N LEU A 21 -1.88 7.88 -12.77
CA LEU A 21 -0.92 6.79 -12.96
C LEU A 21 -0.57 6.64 -14.43
N ASN A 22 -1.56 6.69 -15.33
CA ASN A 22 -1.36 6.63 -16.77
C ASN A 22 -0.51 7.80 -17.30
N GLU A 23 -0.65 9.00 -16.71
CA GLU A 23 0.21 10.15 -17.02
C GLU A 23 1.60 9.98 -16.39
N PHE A 24 1.68 9.55 -15.14
CA PHE A 24 2.93 9.30 -14.42
C PHE A 24 3.82 8.31 -15.16
N GLN A 25 3.27 7.20 -15.64
CA GLN A 25 3.99 6.16 -16.40
C GLN A 25 4.65 6.69 -17.69
N LYS A 26 4.18 7.83 -18.23
CA LYS A 26 4.74 8.50 -19.41
C LYS A 26 5.69 9.65 -19.06
N SER A 27 5.89 9.92 -17.77
CA SER A 27 6.67 11.06 -17.28
C SER A 27 8.13 10.71 -17.02
N ALA A 28 8.97 11.74 -17.00
CA ALA A 28 10.38 11.62 -16.60
C ALA A 28 10.56 11.17 -15.14
N TYR A 29 9.54 11.32 -14.28
CA TYR A 29 9.58 10.84 -12.90
C TYR A 29 9.52 9.31 -12.84
N TYR A 30 8.67 8.69 -13.67
CA TYR A 30 8.60 7.24 -13.78
C TYR A 30 9.85 6.65 -14.44
N GLU A 31 10.47 7.37 -15.38
CA GLU A 31 11.73 6.97 -15.98
C GLU A 31 12.88 6.85 -14.96
N LYS A 32 12.84 7.61 -13.87
CA LYS A 32 13.83 7.52 -12.77
C LYS A 32 13.69 6.25 -11.93
N LEU A 33 12.56 5.55 -12.00
CA LEU A 33 12.36 4.29 -11.30
C LEU A 33 13.07 3.14 -12.01
N THR A 34 13.62 2.21 -11.23
CA THR A 34 14.17 0.95 -11.73
C THR A 34 13.07 0.04 -12.27
N LYS A 35 13.43 -0.96 -13.09
CA LYS A 35 12.46 -1.93 -13.61
C LYS A 35 11.69 -2.66 -12.49
N ALA A 36 12.33 -2.95 -11.36
CA ALA A 36 11.67 -3.59 -10.21
C ALA A 36 10.67 -2.65 -9.54
N GLN A 37 11.05 -1.39 -9.28
CA GLN A 37 10.16 -0.37 -8.71
C GLN A 37 8.95 -0.09 -9.61
N ARG A 38 9.15 -0.07 -10.93
CA ARG A 38 8.07 0.12 -11.91
C ARG A 38 7.02 -1.00 -11.87
N LYS A 39 7.43 -2.24 -11.63
CA LYS A 39 6.50 -3.38 -11.52
C LYS A 39 5.54 -3.22 -10.35
N ASP A 40 6.02 -2.63 -9.26
CA ASP A 40 5.24 -2.48 -8.03
C ASP A 40 4.54 -1.12 -7.94
N ALA A 41 4.86 -0.20 -8.85
CA ALA A 41 4.46 1.21 -8.74
C ALA A 41 2.96 1.42 -8.72
N GLU A 42 2.23 0.76 -9.62
CA GLU A 42 0.76 0.81 -9.72
C GLU A 42 0.12 0.38 -8.41
N PHE A 43 0.44 -0.83 -7.94
CA PHE A 43 -0.10 -1.36 -6.70
C PHE A 43 0.22 -0.49 -5.47
N ILE A 44 1.46 0.01 -5.36
CA ILE A 44 1.86 0.92 -4.26
C ILE A 44 1.00 2.19 -4.28
N ILE A 45 0.84 2.82 -5.45
CA ILE A 45 0.13 4.09 -5.60
C ILE A 45 -1.37 3.93 -5.35
N GLU A 46 -1.96 2.85 -5.86
CA GLU A 46 -3.38 2.53 -5.65
C GLU A 46 -3.68 2.26 -4.18
N MET A 47 -2.94 1.37 -3.53
CA MET A 47 -3.14 1.05 -2.11
C MET A 47 -2.91 2.28 -1.22
N PHE A 48 -1.89 3.09 -1.52
CA PHE A 48 -1.67 4.34 -0.79
C PHE A 48 -2.87 5.30 -0.93
N SER A 49 -3.40 5.47 -2.15
CA SER A 49 -4.52 6.36 -2.42
C SER A 49 -5.82 5.87 -1.80
N GLU A 50 -6.11 4.59 -1.97
CA GLU A 50 -7.29 3.93 -1.41
C GLU A 50 -7.27 4.02 0.11
N TRP A 51 -6.19 3.61 0.76
CA TRP A 51 -6.16 3.51 2.22
C TRP A 51 -6.05 4.86 2.92
N ASN A 52 -5.47 5.88 2.30
CA ASN A 52 -5.60 7.24 2.81
C ASN A 52 -7.07 7.68 2.87
N TYR A 53 -7.92 7.22 1.96
CA TYR A 53 -9.34 7.52 2.04
C TYR A 53 -10.08 6.57 2.97
N SER A 54 -9.88 5.26 2.83
CA SER A 54 -10.63 4.26 3.58
C SER A 54 -10.37 4.30 5.09
N TYR A 55 -9.16 4.70 5.52
CA TYR A 55 -8.82 4.78 6.95
C TYR A 55 -8.76 6.21 7.48
N GLU A 56 -8.28 7.17 6.68
CA GLU A 56 -8.02 8.54 7.13
C GLU A 56 -8.98 9.58 6.52
N LEU A 57 -9.90 9.15 5.64
CA LEU A 57 -10.85 10.00 4.90
C LEU A 57 -10.17 11.16 4.16
N ARG A 58 -8.92 10.94 3.71
CA ARG A 58 -8.12 11.94 3.00
C ARG A 58 -8.13 11.70 1.51
N ARG A 59 -8.52 12.73 0.77
CA ARG A 59 -8.30 12.83 -0.67
C ARG A 59 -6.86 13.25 -0.96
N PRO A 60 -6.36 13.12 -2.20
CA PRO A 60 -4.99 13.51 -2.55
C PRO A 60 -4.56 14.91 -2.10
N ARG A 61 -5.44 15.91 -2.24
CA ARG A 61 -5.19 17.29 -1.80
C ARG A 61 -5.14 17.50 -0.29
N GLU A 62 -5.56 16.49 0.47
CA GLU A 62 -5.73 16.51 1.92
C GLU A 62 -4.76 15.54 2.61
N TRP A 63 -3.90 14.85 1.86
CA TRP A 63 -2.86 14.00 2.43
C TRP A 63 -1.95 14.81 3.36
N THR A 64 -1.61 14.22 4.48
CA THR A 64 -0.75 14.81 5.51
C THR A 64 0.39 13.87 5.84
N GLN A 65 1.40 14.38 6.55
CA GLN A 65 2.47 13.54 7.10
C GLN A 65 1.88 12.45 8.00
N SER A 66 0.93 12.81 8.87
CA SER A 66 0.27 11.86 9.78
C SER A 66 -0.53 10.78 9.05
N SER A 67 -1.31 11.12 8.02
CA SER A 67 -2.07 10.13 7.26
C SER A 67 -1.14 9.20 6.47
N LEU A 68 -0.05 9.72 5.92
CA LEU A 68 0.99 8.91 5.26
C LEU A 68 1.64 7.95 6.26
N SER A 69 2.08 8.45 7.43
CA SER A 69 2.69 7.60 8.46
C SER A 69 1.74 6.49 8.91
N TYR A 70 0.48 6.83 9.18
CA TYR A 70 -0.52 5.84 9.56
C TYR A 70 -0.69 4.76 8.47
N VAL A 71 -0.92 5.18 7.22
CA VAL A 71 -1.16 4.22 6.11
C VAL A 71 0.04 3.31 5.88
N LEU A 72 1.26 3.83 5.94
CA LEU A 72 2.45 3.03 5.70
C LEU A 72 2.83 2.12 6.88
N LEU A 73 2.55 2.52 8.12
CA LEU A 73 2.91 1.73 9.31
C LEU A 73 1.80 0.77 9.76
N ASP A 74 0.53 1.01 9.39
CA ASP A 74 -0.56 0.10 9.73
C ASP A 74 -1.05 -0.73 8.53
N PRO A 75 -1.94 -0.25 7.63
CA PRO A 75 -2.51 -1.12 6.61
C PRO A 75 -1.47 -1.72 5.65
N PHE A 76 -0.37 -1.03 5.32
CA PHE A 76 0.72 -1.62 4.51
C PHE A 76 1.37 -2.83 5.18
N THR A 77 1.93 -2.67 6.38
CA THR A 77 2.62 -3.77 7.10
C THR A 77 1.65 -4.86 7.53
N ARG A 78 0.41 -4.49 7.90
CA ARG A 78 -0.61 -5.43 8.38
C ARG A 78 -1.21 -6.29 7.27
N LYS A 79 -1.40 -5.77 6.06
CA LYS A 79 -2.24 -6.41 5.03
C LYS A 79 -1.50 -6.89 3.79
N ILE A 80 -0.41 -6.24 3.39
CA ILE A 80 0.29 -6.61 2.15
C ILE A 80 1.11 -7.88 2.41
N ALA A 81 0.68 -9.01 1.86
CA ALA A 81 1.37 -10.29 1.94
C ALA A 81 2.19 -10.55 0.66
N VAL A 82 3.19 -9.70 0.41
CA VAL A 82 4.12 -9.86 -0.72
C VAL A 82 5.56 -9.85 -0.22
N GLY A 83 6.50 -10.29 -1.06
CA GLY A 83 7.91 -10.41 -0.65
C GLY A 83 8.52 -9.11 -0.11
N SER A 84 9.38 -9.22 0.90
CA SER A 84 9.96 -8.10 1.65
C SER A 84 10.69 -7.05 0.80
N SER A 85 11.13 -7.39 -0.42
CA SER A 85 11.69 -6.44 -1.38
C SER A 85 10.71 -5.35 -1.79
N PHE A 86 9.41 -5.64 -1.80
CA PHE A 86 8.35 -4.69 -2.14
C PHE A 86 8.37 -3.44 -1.27
N PHE A 87 8.53 -3.61 0.04
CA PHE A 87 8.56 -2.50 0.99
C PHE A 87 9.74 -1.54 0.75
N LYS A 88 10.83 -2.02 0.15
CA LYS A 88 11.96 -1.19 -0.29
C LYS A 88 11.64 -0.36 -1.53
N HIS A 89 10.59 -0.69 -2.27
CA HIS A 89 10.15 0.07 -3.44
C HIS A 89 9.16 1.20 -3.09
N VAL A 90 8.49 1.12 -1.94
CA VAL A 90 7.49 2.11 -1.51
C VAL A 90 8.05 3.53 -1.48
N GLU A 91 9.19 3.76 -0.82
CA GLU A 91 9.83 5.08 -0.73
C GLU A 91 10.16 5.67 -2.11
N PRO A 92 10.97 5.01 -2.97
CA PRO A 92 11.35 5.60 -4.24
C PRO A 92 10.16 5.81 -5.17
N VAL A 93 9.17 4.90 -5.17
CA VAL A 93 7.95 5.03 -5.98
C VAL A 93 7.12 6.24 -5.54
N LEU A 94 6.76 6.31 -4.25
CA LEU A 94 5.92 7.40 -3.74
C LEU A 94 6.67 8.75 -3.80
N THR A 95 7.99 8.77 -3.62
CA THR A 95 8.80 9.97 -3.85
C THR A 95 8.64 10.51 -5.27
N GLN A 96 8.82 9.65 -6.30
CA GLN A 96 8.66 10.09 -7.69
C GLN A 96 7.21 10.49 -8.02
N TYR A 97 6.24 9.77 -7.47
CA TYR A 97 4.83 10.05 -7.69
C TYR A 97 4.38 11.38 -7.05
N PHE A 98 4.81 11.67 -5.83
CA PHE A 98 4.48 12.95 -5.18
C PHE A 98 5.10 14.15 -5.89
N LEU A 99 6.34 14.02 -6.38
CA LEU A 99 6.95 15.08 -7.21
C LEU A 99 6.16 15.30 -8.50
N PHE A 100 5.75 14.22 -9.17
CA PHE A 100 4.91 14.30 -10.36
C PHE A 100 3.56 14.97 -10.07
N LEU A 101 2.83 14.54 -9.04
CA LEU A 101 1.53 15.10 -8.68
C LEU A 101 1.59 16.59 -8.31
N ASP A 102 2.71 17.04 -7.75
CA ASP A 102 2.94 18.45 -7.44
C ASP A 102 3.20 19.26 -8.70
N GLU A 103 4.01 18.73 -9.63
CA GLU A 103 4.26 19.36 -10.94
C GLU A 103 2.97 19.58 -11.73
N ILE A 104 2.05 18.59 -11.73
CA ILE A 104 0.75 18.70 -12.39
C ILE A 104 -0.36 19.34 -11.53
N GLY A 105 0.00 19.90 -10.36
CA GLY A 105 -0.89 20.69 -9.50
C GLY A 105 -2.03 19.90 -8.83
N LYS A 106 -1.87 18.58 -8.66
CA LYS A 106 -2.84 17.71 -7.99
C LYS A 106 -2.64 17.69 -6.48
N ILE A 107 -1.41 17.81 -6.01
CA ILE A 107 -1.06 18.09 -4.60
C ILE A 107 -0.25 19.38 -4.50
N LYS A 108 0.06 19.83 -3.28
CA LYS A 108 0.86 21.06 -3.02
C LYS A 108 1.92 20.89 -1.94
N ASN A 109 1.96 19.73 -1.30
CA ASN A 109 2.76 19.47 -0.11
C ASN A 109 3.72 18.28 -0.30
N SER A 110 4.15 18.05 -1.55
CA SER A 110 5.09 16.97 -1.93
C SER A 110 6.30 16.92 -1.01
N ASN A 111 6.97 18.06 -0.77
CA ASN A 111 8.15 18.15 0.10
C ASN A 111 7.86 17.62 1.52
N ALA A 112 6.72 17.98 2.10
CA ALA A 112 6.35 17.52 3.44
C ALA A 112 6.08 16.01 3.46
N LEU A 113 5.38 15.48 2.44
CA LEU A 113 5.11 14.05 2.31
C LEU A 113 6.40 13.26 2.08
N ILE A 114 7.32 13.75 1.24
CA ILE A 114 8.60 13.09 0.95
C ILE A 114 9.51 13.08 2.20
N THR A 115 9.55 14.15 2.97
CA THR A 115 10.29 14.17 4.24
C THR A 115 9.75 13.11 5.19
N ALA A 116 8.43 13.08 5.43
CA ALA A 116 7.81 12.06 6.29
C ALA A 116 8.02 10.64 5.75
N LEU A 117 7.93 10.44 4.43
CA LEU A 117 8.16 9.15 3.78
C LEU A 117 9.58 8.61 4.05
N LYS A 118 10.60 9.47 4.00
CA LYS A 118 11.99 9.09 4.29
C LYS A 118 12.21 8.70 5.75
N GLU A 119 11.44 9.28 6.67
CA GLU A 119 11.47 8.93 8.10
C GLU A 119 10.74 7.60 8.36
N VAL A 120 9.60 7.40 7.70
CA VAL A 120 8.70 6.25 7.92
C VAL A 120 9.18 4.98 7.22
N ALA A 121 9.76 5.08 6.02
CA ALA A 121 10.09 3.91 5.21
C ALA A 121 11.04 2.91 5.88
N PRO A 122 12.11 3.33 6.60
CA PRO A 122 12.95 2.40 7.37
C PRO A 122 12.16 1.66 8.47
N ILE A 123 11.28 2.37 9.17
CA ILE A 123 10.45 1.81 10.25
C ILE A 123 9.47 0.78 9.68
N MET A 124 8.80 1.11 8.58
CA MET A 124 7.90 0.19 7.87
C MET A 124 8.61 -1.12 7.48
N ILE A 125 9.85 -1.05 7.00
CA ILE A 125 10.64 -2.22 6.62
C ILE A 125 11.02 -3.06 7.85
N GLU A 126 11.32 -2.43 8.98
CA GLU A 126 11.63 -3.10 10.24
C GLU A 126 10.39 -3.80 10.81
N GLU A 127 9.27 -3.10 10.94
CA GLU A 127 8.00 -3.66 11.42
C GLU A 127 7.51 -4.82 10.55
N GLU A 128 7.70 -4.70 9.24
CA GLU A 128 7.37 -5.76 8.31
C GLU A 128 8.17 -7.04 8.58
N GLN A 129 9.46 -6.92 8.89
CA GLN A 129 10.33 -8.06 9.16
C GLN A 129 10.04 -8.71 10.51
N GLU A 130 9.67 -7.91 11.52
CA GLU A 130 9.29 -8.42 12.84
C GLU A 130 7.96 -9.18 12.80
N GLY A 131 7.05 -8.82 11.88
CA GLY A 131 5.75 -9.46 11.73
C GLY A 131 4.78 -9.22 12.89
N SER A 132 5.13 -8.34 13.82
CA SER A 132 4.36 -8.04 15.03
C SER A 132 2.98 -7.44 14.70
N ASN A 133 2.91 -6.61 13.65
CA ASN A 133 1.68 -5.99 13.18
C ASN A 133 0.93 -6.78 12.08
N TRP A 134 1.35 -8.01 11.73
CA TRP A 134 0.66 -8.76 10.68
C TRP A 134 -0.77 -9.11 11.05
N GLY A 135 -1.70 -8.78 10.14
CA GLY A 135 -3.10 -9.16 10.26
C GLY A 135 -3.29 -10.67 10.08
N ILE A 136 -4.46 -11.18 10.48
CA ILE A 136 -4.77 -12.61 10.42
C ILE A 136 -4.61 -13.16 9.00
N GLY A 137 -5.12 -12.46 7.99
CA GLY A 137 -5.00 -12.88 6.58
C GLY A 137 -3.54 -13.02 6.14
N LYS A 138 -2.69 -12.04 6.47
CA LYS A 138 -1.27 -12.10 6.15
C LYS A 138 -0.53 -13.21 6.89
N LYS A 139 -0.82 -13.40 8.19
CA LYS A 139 -0.29 -14.53 8.98
C LYS A 139 -0.69 -15.87 8.38
N LEU A 140 -1.92 -15.99 7.88
CA LEU A 140 -2.41 -17.18 7.21
C LEU A 140 -1.64 -17.43 5.90
N MET A 141 -1.46 -16.41 5.06
CA MET A 141 -0.65 -16.50 3.83
C MET A 141 0.78 -16.97 4.14
N ALA A 142 1.46 -16.31 5.07
CA ALA A 142 2.83 -16.67 5.45
C ALA A 142 2.94 -18.09 6.02
N SER A 143 1.92 -18.54 6.78
CA SER A 143 1.89 -19.90 7.33
C SER A 143 1.71 -20.96 6.24
N GLY A 144 0.84 -20.70 5.26
CA GLY A 144 0.63 -21.61 4.14
C GLY A 144 1.87 -21.74 3.26
N GLU A 145 2.51 -20.61 2.93
CA GLU A 145 3.79 -20.61 2.19
C GLU A 145 4.90 -21.38 2.94
N ALA A 146 5.02 -21.19 4.26
CA ALA A 146 5.99 -21.91 5.08
C ALA A 146 5.75 -23.43 5.12
N LEU A 147 4.50 -23.86 4.88
CA LEU A 147 4.11 -25.26 4.79
C LEU A 147 4.13 -25.80 3.35
N GLY A 148 4.52 -24.98 2.37
CA GLY A 148 4.60 -25.35 0.96
C GLY A 148 3.24 -25.42 0.25
N VAL A 149 2.20 -24.81 0.83
CA VAL A 149 0.88 -24.67 0.20
C VAL A 149 0.98 -23.61 -0.89
N ASN A 150 0.45 -23.90 -2.08
CA ASN A 150 0.32 -22.90 -3.12
C ASN A 150 -0.85 -21.96 -2.79
N MET A 151 -0.55 -20.82 -2.17
CA MET A 151 -1.56 -19.85 -1.73
C MET A 151 -2.24 -19.10 -2.89
N GLU A 152 -1.76 -19.26 -4.13
CA GLU A 152 -2.41 -18.76 -5.34
C GLU A 152 -3.38 -19.78 -5.96
N ASP A 153 -3.35 -21.04 -5.53
CA ASP A 153 -4.30 -22.08 -5.94
C ASP A 153 -5.53 -22.05 -5.01
N GLU A 154 -6.70 -21.77 -5.59
CA GLU A 154 -7.95 -21.61 -4.82
C GLU A 154 -8.35 -22.89 -4.07
N GLU A 155 -8.07 -24.07 -4.64
CA GLU A 155 -8.43 -25.34 -4.02
C GLU A 155 -7.49 -25.66 -2.84
N GLU A 156 -6.19 -25.43 -3.01
CA GLU A 156 -5.21 -25.57 -1.93
C GLU A 156 -5.42 -24.56 -0.80
N LEU A 157 -5.71 -23.30 -1.14
CA LEU A 157 -6.01 -22.24 -0.19
C LEU A 157 -7.25 -22.59 0.65
N HIS A 158 -8.35 -23.01 0.03
CA HIS A 158 -9.57 -23.39 0.76
C HIS A 158 -9.31 -24.58 1.70
N LYS A 159 -8.61 -25.63 1.24
CA LYS A 159 -8.25 -26.77 2.10
C LYS A 159 -7.42 -26.34 3.30
N PHE A 160 -6.48 -25.42 3.08
CA PHE A 160 -5.63 -24.90 4.16
C PHE A 160 -6.41 -24.06 5.17
N ILE A 161 -7.32 -23.18 4.71
CA ILE A 161 -8.18 -22.39 5.58
C ILE A 161 -9.08 -23.30 6.43
N ASP A 162 -9.69 -24.33 5.83
CA ASP A 162 -10.54 -25.28 6.54
C ASP A 162 -9.77 -26.05 7.62
N LEU A 163 -8.55 -26.51 7.31
CA LEU A 163 -7.66 -27.16 8.27
C LEU A 163 -7.35 -26.23 9.45
N MET A 164 -6.98 -24.99 9.15
CA MET A 164 -6.64 -24.01 10.17
C MET A 164 -7.85 -23.68 11.06
N ASN A 165 -9.05 -23.55 10.48
CA ASN A 165 -10.30 -23.32 11.22
C ASN A 165 -10.61 -24.47 12.20
N GLN A 166 -10.36 -25.71 11.79
CA GLN A 166 -10.55 -26.90 12.62
C GLN A 166 -9.55 -26.99 13.78
N MET A 167 -8.31 -26.52 13.58
CA MET A 167 -7.27 -26.56 14.60
C MET A 167 -7.40 -25.48 15.68
N ASN A 168 -7.86 -24.28 15.30
CA ASN A 168 -7.82 -23.10 16.18
C ASN A 168 -9.19 -22.64 16.73
N GLY A 169 -10.30 -23.29 16.36
CA GLY A 169 -11.62 -22.92 16.86
C GLY A 169 -12.02 -21.50 16.44
N HIS A 170 -12.21 -21.32 15.12
CA HIS A 170 -12.56 -20.07 14.43
C HIS A 170 -11.53 -18.94 14.54
N PHE A 171 -10.96 -18.54 13.40
CA PHE A 171 -10.30 -17.24 13.25
C PHE A 171 -11.31 -16.09 13.22
#